data_AF-T0QHG8-F1
#
_entry.id   AF-T0QHG8-F1
#
_cell.length_a   1.000
_cell.length_b   1.000
_cell.length_c   1.000
_cell.angle_alpha   90.00
_cell.angle_beta   90.00
_cell.angle_gamma   90.00
#
_symmetry.space_group_name_H-M   'P 1'
#
loop_
_entity.id
_entity.type
_entity.pdbx_description
1 polymer ?
#
loop_
_entity_poly.entity_id
_entity_poly.type
_entity_poly.pdbx_seq_one_letter_code
_entity_poly.pdbx_strand_id
1 'polypeptide(L)'
;MGNNNSSPPPPPPAPTAPSTPPLTLTSGATLLTQTTTQGNSATMSLDCGSPTLQISRVIFASYGTPSGSGLGAKFGTCYSGVSEKVVTSACAKLQACSVAVNNGNFGGDPCPGTTKQLTVTAECTAAPTYQTWAYVAEHETLNLKCANGYVISSVDYASYGLPTAGYTNGWCHASSSASVLTQLCVGQGSCAVPAQNALFVDPCVGVVKALAAKVTCKQGAAPDDVWTPYVPPTCTP
;
A
#
# COMPACT_ATOMS: atom_id res chain seq x y z
N MET A 1 -17.14 14.81 -73.84
CA MET A 1 -17.07 15.48 -72.52
C MET A 1 -17.66 14.53 -71.50
N GLY A 2 -16.84 13.67 -70.90
CA GLY A 2 -17.27 12.74 -69.85
C GLY A 2 -16.93 13.36 -68.50
N ASN A 3 -17.94 13.77 -67.74
CA ASN A 3 -17.76 14.27 -66.38
C ASN A 3 -17.47 13.06 -65.47
N ASN A 4 -16.20 12.85 -65.14
CA ASN A 4 -15.79 11.90 -64.11
C ASN A 4 -16.08 12.49 -62.72
N ASN A 5 -17.36 12.49 -62.33
CA ASN A 5 -17.78 12.88 -61.00
C ASN A 5 -17.64 11.68 -60.04
N SER A 6 -16.39 11.33 -59.71
CA SER A 6 -16.12 10.35 -58.66
C SER A 6 -16.33 11.04 -57.32
N SER A 7 -17.45 10.71 -56.66
CA SER A 7 -17.70 11.18 -55.29
C SER A 7 -16.58 10.70 -54.36
N PRO A 8 -16.12 11.55 -53.42
CA PRO A 8 -15.08 11.16 -52.47
C PRO A 8 -15.57 9.97 -51.62
N PRO A 9 -14.67 9.05 -51.23
CA PRO A 9 -15.03 7.92 -50.40
C PRO A 9 -15.60 8.40 -49.06
N PRO A 10 -16.58 7.68 -48.49
CA PRO A 10 -17.12 8.03 -47.18
C PRO A 10 -15.99 8.05 -46.14
N PRO A 11 -16.02 9.00 -45.19
CA PRO A 11 -15.03 9.05 -44.12
C PRO A 11 -15.05 7.73 -43.34
N PRO A 12 -13.88 7.27 -42.85
CA PRO A 12 -13.80 6.07 -42.05
C PRO A 12 -14.75 6.16 -40.84
N PRO A 13 -15.34 5.03 -40.40
CA PRO A 13 -16.16 5.01 -39.19
C PRO A 13 -15.39 5.63 -38.01
N ALA A 14 -16.09 6.43 -37.20
CA ALA A 14 -15.49 7.01 -36.00
C ALA A 14 -14.88 5.90 -35.13
N PRO A 15 -13.71 6.11 -34.51
CA PRO A 15 -13.12 5.16 -33.59
C PRO A 15 -14.15 4.81 -32.51
N THR A 16 -14.47 3.52 -32.37
CA THR A 16 -15.40 3.05 -31.35
C THR A 16 -14.64 2.81 -30.04
N ALA A 17 -15.26 3.17 -28.91
CA ALA A 17 -14.67 2.93 -27.61
C ALA A 17 -14.50 1.41 -27.36
N PRO A 18 -13.48 0.98 -26.59
CA PRO A 18 -13.33 -0.42 -26.23
C PRO A 18 -14.57 -0.94 -25.50
N SER A 19 -14.93 -2.21 -25.73
CA SER A 19 -15.93 -2.86 -24.90
C SER A 19 -15.44 -2.90 -23.45
N THR A 20 -16.26 -2.41 -22.52
CA THR A 20 -15.98 -2.50 -21.10
C THR A 20 -16.61 -3.79 -20.57
N PRO A 21 -15.83 -4.74 -20.01
CA PRO A 21 -16.40 -5.93 -19.38
C PRO A 21 -17.39 -5.55 -18.26
N PRO A 22 -18.33 -6.43 -17.90
CA PRO A 22 -19.21 -6.19 -16.77
C PRO A 22 -18.40 -5.93 -15.49
N LEU A 23 -18.62 -4.78 -14.88
CA LEU A 23 -18.01 -4.41 -13.62
C LEU A 23 -18.82 -5.04 -12.49
N THR A 24 -18.14 -5.74 -11.58
CA THR A 24 -18.79 -6.47 -10.48
C THR A 24 -18.13 -6.13 -9.15
N LEU A 25 -18.94 -6.21 -8.08
CA LEU A 25 -18.50 -5.99 -6.71
C LEU A 25 -18.48 -7.32 -5.98
N THR A 26 -17.43 -7.57 -5.20
CA THR A 26 -17.36 -8.74 -4.32
C THR A 26 -18.44 -8.65 -3.23
N SER A 27 -19.04 -9.77 -2.84
CA SER A 27 -20.03 -9.78 -1.76
C SER A 27 -19.43 -9.25 -0.45
N GLY A 28 -20.15 -8.34 0.21
CA GLY A 28 -19.70 -7.68 1.43
C GLY A 28 -18.66 -6.57 1.22
N ALA A 29 -18.27 -6.28 -0.02
CA ALA A 29 -17.40 -5.15 -0.33
C ALA A 29 -18.20 -3.84 -0.43
N THR A 30 -17.53 -2.74 -0.14
CA THR A 30 -18.07 -1.38 -0.34
C THR A 30 -17.57 -0.85 -1.67
N LEU A 31 -18.47 -0.33 -2.49
CA LEU A 31 -18.11 0.32 -3.75
C LEU A 31 -17.53 1.71 -3.48
N LEU A 32 -16.38 2.00 -4.06
CA LEU A 32 -15.76 3.31 -4.06
C LEU A 32 -15.62 3.80 -5.50
N THR A 33 -16.06 5.02 -5.79
CA THR A 33 -15.93 5.61 -7.12
C THR A 33 -15.53 7.06 -7.02
N GLN A 34 -14.61 7.48 -7.88
CA GLN A 34 -14.16 8.86 -7.96
C GLN A 34 -13.87 9.22 -9.41
N THR A 35 -14.25 10.45 -9.77
CA THR A 35 -13.86 11.07 -11.04
C THR A 35 -13.19 12.40 -10.76
N THR A 36 -12.09 12.66 -11.46
CA THR A 36 -11.35 13.91 -11.33
C THR A 36 -10.87 14.35 -12.71
N THR A 37 -11.22 15.56 -13.11
CA THR A 37 -10.77 16.17 -14.36
C THR A 37 -9.32 16.62 -14.25
N GLN A 38 -8.56 16.44 -15.33
CA GLN A 38 -7.18 16.90 -15.43
C GLN A 38 -7.09 18.42 -15.24
N GLY A 39 -6.07 18.88 -14.52
CA GLY A 39 -5.70 20.27 -14.35
C GLY A 39 -4.27 20.40 -13.82
N ASN A 40 -3.77 21.63 -13.65
CA ASN A 40 -2.36 21.89 -13.28
C ASN A 40 -1.90 21.23 -11.98
N SER A 41 -2.81 20.92 -11.07
CA SER A 41 -2.52 20.21 -9.81
C SER A 41 -3.67 19.28 -9.41
N ALA A 42 -4.33 18.69 -10.40
CA ALA A 42 -5.44 17.78 -10.15
C ALA A 42 -4.95 16.48 -9.51
N THR A 43 -5.50 16.15 -8.34
CA THR A 43 -5.22 14.92 -7.61
C THR A 43 -6.53 14.21 -7.32
N MET A 44 -6.61 12.94 -7.66
CA MET A 44 -7.71 12.06 -7.25
C MET A 44 -7.36 11.46 -5.89
N SER A 45 -8.32 11.44 -4.96
CA SER A 45 -8.20 10.74 -3.69
C SER A 45 -9.23 9.61 -3.62
N LEU A 46 -8.81 8.45 -3.13
CA LEU A 46 -9.67 7.33 -2.79
C LEU A 46 -9.50 7.07 -1.30
N ASP A 47 -10.62 6.91 -0.58
CA ASP A 47 -10.65 6.66 0.85
C ASP A 47 -11.76 5.64 1.15
N CYS A 48 -11.40 4.52 1.78
CA CYS A 48 -12.36 3.51 2.21
C CYS A 48 -13.19 3.92 3.45
N GLY A 49 -12.93 5.08 4.05
CA GLY A 49 -13.71 5.68 5.14
C GLY A 49 -13.52 5.04 6.52
N SER A 50 -12.81 3.91 6.61
CA SER A 50 -12.49 3.24 7.87
C SER A 50 -11.03 2.77 7.88
N PRO A 51 -10.30 2.93 9.01
CA PRO A 51 -8.92 2.45 9.17
C PRO A 51 -8.79 0.92 9.07
N THR A 52 -9.90 0.18 9.21
CA THR A 52 -9.91 -1.30 9.13
C THR A 52 -10.18 -1.83 7.73
N LEU A 53 -10.45 -0.94 6.77
CA LEU A 53 -10.69 -1.30 5.37
C LEU A 53 -9.47 -0.97 4.52
N GLN A 54 -9.34 -1.67 3.40
CA GLN A 54 -8.36 -1.38 2.36
C GLN A 54 -9.01 -1.47 0.99
N ILE A 55 -8.43 -0.78 0.01
CA ILE A 55 -8.75 -0.92 -1.40
C ILE A 55 -8.27 -2.32 -1.83
N SER A 56 -9.19 -3.27 -1.87
CA SER A 56 -8.88 -4.67 -2.17
C SER A 56 -8.68 -4.91 -3.66
N ARG A 57 -9.37 -4.15 -4.50
CA ARG A 57 -9.30 -4.26 -5.95
C ARG A 57 -9.72 -2.97 -6.63
N VAL A 58 -8.99 -2.59 -7.67
CA VAL A 58 -9.44 -1.60 -8.66
C VAL A 58 -10.29 -2.37 -9.68
N ILE A 59 -11.56 -2.02 -9.80
CA ILE A 59 -12.52 -2.68 -10.71
C ILE A 59 -12.45 -2.03 -12.10
N PHE A 60 -12.27 -0.71 -12.15
CA PHE A 60 -12.16 0.07 -13.37
C PHE A 60 -11.27 1.28 -13.13
N ALA A 61 -10.42 1.61 -14.09
CA ALA A 61 -9.72 2.88 -14.11
C ALA A 61 -9.48 3.32 -15.55
N SER A 62 -9.83 4.56 -15.87
CA SER A 62 -9.60 5.13 -17.19
C SER A 62 -9.24 6.60 -17.08
N TYR A 63 -8.04 6.94 -17.56
CA TYR A 63 -7.62 8.29 -17.83
C TYR A 63 -7.82 8.61 -19.31
N GLY A 64 -8.63 9.62 -19.62
CA GLY A 64 -9.04 9.94 -20.99
C GLY A 64 -10.42 10.60 -21.01
N THR A 65 -11.34 10.06 -21.79
CA THR A 65 -12.74 10.52 -21.86
C THR A 65 -13.75 9.46 -21.37
N PRO A 66 -13.55 8.83 -20.20
CA PRO A 66 -14.51 7.85 -19.68
C PRO A 66 -15.87 8.49 -19.42
N SER A 67 -16.91 7.64 -19.42
CA SER A 67 -18.29 8.04 -19.10
C SER A 67 -18.90 7.11 -18.06
N GLY A 68 -19.95 7.57 -17.38
CA GLY A 68 -20.56 6.83 -16.27
C GLY A 68 -19.71 6.85 -14.99
N SER A 69 -20.17 6.14 -13.97
CA SER A 69 -19.53 6.02 -12.66
C SER A 69 -19.89 4.70 -12.00
N GLY A 70 -19.19 4.34 -10.91
CA GLY A 70 -19.41 3.08 -10.20
C GLY A 70 -19.32 1.87 -11.14
N LEU A 71 -20.26 0.93 -11.02
CA LEU A 71 -20.32 -0.26 -11.90
C LEU A 71 -20.86 0.05 -13.30
N GLY A 72 -21.32 1.28 -13.55
CA GLY A 72 -21.73 1.76 -14.87
C GLY A 72 -20.64 2.52 -15.62
N ALA A 73 -19.42 2.59 -15.08
CA ALA A 73 -18.29 3.26 -15.72
C ALA A 73 -17.87 2.54 -17.02
N LYS A 74 -17.50 3.32 -18.03
CA LYS A 74 -17.16 2.84 -19.38
C LYS A 74 -15.96 3.60 -19.93
N PHE A 75 -15.15 2.90 -20.72
CA PHE A 75 -14.09 3.54 -21.50
C PHE A 75 -14.67 4.54 -22.50
N GLY A 76 -13.95 5.63 -22.71
CA GLY A 76 -14.18 6.55 -23.82
C GLY A 76 -13.46 6.13 -25.09
N THR A 77 -13.65 6.90 -26.16
CA THR A 77 -12.85 6.77 -27.40
C THR A 77 -11.39 7.20 -27.19
N CYS A 78 -11.12 8.01 -26.15
CA CYS A 78 -9.78 8.31 -25.66
C CYS A 78 -9.57 7.66 -24.30
N TYR A 79 -8.51 6.86 -24.17
CA TYR A 79 -8.12 6.24 -22.90
C TYR A 79 -6.62 5.92 -22.89
N SER A 80 -6.01 5.92 -21.71
CA SER A 80 -4.67 5.39 -21.48
C SER A 80 -4.73 3.93 -21.04
N GLY A 81 -4.02 3.05 -21.74
CA GLY A 81 -3.95 1.62 -21.41
C GLY A 81 -3.20 1.28 -20.11
N VAL A 82 -2.49 2.24 -19.51
CA VAL A 82 -1.78 2.04 -18.23
C VAL A 82 -2.60 2.49 -17.01
N SER A 83 -3.81 3.03 -17.22
CA SER A 83 -4.64 3.62 -16.16
C SER A 83 -4.85 2.70 -14.96
N GLU A 84 -5.26 1.45 -15.20
CA GLU A 84 -5.48 0.46 -14.15
C GLU A 84 -4.21 0.10 -13.39
N LYS A 85 -3.09 -0.09 -14.11
CA LYS A 85 -1.80 -0.39 -13.48
C LYS A 85 -1.33 0.76 -12.58
N VAL A 86 -1.45 2.00 -13.05
CA VAL A 86 -1.05 3.19 -12.29
C VAL A 86 -1.86 3.29 -11.01
N VAL A 87 -3.20 3.21 -11.10
CA VAL A 87 -4.09 3.32 -9.95
C VAL A 87 -3.90 2.14 -8.99
N THR A 88 -3.81 0.91 -9.51
CA THR A 88 -3.57 -0.29 -8.67
C THR A 88 -2.26 -0.19 -7.92
N SER A 89 -1.18 0.26 -8.57
CA SER A 89 0.13 0.40 -7.91
C SER A 89 0.12 1.48 -6.84
N ALA A 90 -0.66 2.55 -7.03
CA ALA A 90 -0.74 3.65 -6.08
C ALA A 90 -1.71 3.37 -4.91
N CYS A 91 -2.71 2.51 -5.11
CA CYS A 91 -3.86 2.44 -4.19
C CYS A 91 -4.15 1.06 -3.61
N ALA A 92 -3.78 -0.03 -4.28
CA ALA A 92 -4.11 -1.36 -3.78
C ALA A 92 -3.49 -1.61 -2.40
N LYS A 93 -4.27 -2.26 -1.51
CA LYS A 93 -3.90 -2.58 -0.12
C LYS A 93 -3.72 -1.38 0.80
N LEU A 94 -4.04 -0.17 0.33
CA LEU A 94 -4.07 1.02 1.16
C LEU A 94 -5.49 1.34 1.59
N GLN A 95 -5.61 1.97 2.75
CA GLN A 95 -6.90 2.45 3.26
C GLN A 95 -7.35 3.71 2.51
N ALA A 96 -6.38 4.58 2.21
CA ALA A 96 -6.55 5.74 1.37
C ALA A 96 -5.30 5.93 0.49
N CYS A 97 -5.49 6.54 -0.67
CA CYS A 97 -4.41 6.87 -1.60
C CYS A 97 -4.71 8.17 -2.35
N SER A 98 -3.69 8.71 -3.00
CA SER A 98 -3.81 9.84 -3.91
C SER A 98 -3.07 9.59 -5.22
N VAL A 99 -3.70 9.92 -6.35
CA VAL A 99 -3.12 9.77 -7.69
C VAL A 99 -3.14 11.11 -8.41
N ALA A 100 -1.98 11.57 -8.86
CA ALA A 100 -1.88 12.77 -9.67
C ALA A 100 -2.49 12.53 -11.06
N VAL A 101 -3.41 13.42 -11.47
CA VAL A 101 -4.17 13.32 -12.72
C VAL A 101 -3.50 14.17 -13.78
N ASN A 102 -2.46 13.63 -14.41
CA ASN A 102 -1.71 14.29 -15.47
C ASN A 102 -1.15 13.29 -16.49
N ASN A 103 -0.81 13.80 -17.68
CA ASN A 103 -0.29 12.99 -18.79
C ASN A 103 0.96 12.18 -18.40
N GLY A 104 1.89 12.77 -17.64
CA GLY A 104 3.13 12.09 -17.24
C GLY A 104 2.88 10.81 -16.45
N ASN A 105 1.95 10.85 -15.49
CA ASN A 105 1.62 9.70 -14.65
C ASN A 105 0.91 8.58 -15.42
N PHE A 106 0.21 8.92 -16.52
CA PHE A 106 -0.54 7.97 -17.35
C PHE A 106 0.14 7.61 -18.67
N GLY A 107 1.47 7.75 -18.74
CA GLY A 107 2.27 7.29 -19.87
C GLY A 107 2.23 8.19 -21.11
N GLY A 108 1.78 9.44 -20.96
CA GLY A 108 1.66 10.43 -22.04
C GLY A 108 0.26 11.02 -22.15
N ASP A 109 0.06 11.86 -23.16
CA ASP A 109 -1.26 12.38 -23.49
C ASP A 109 -1.99 11.37 -24.43
N PRO A 110 -3.04 10.67 -23.97
CA PRO A 110 -3.78 9.75 -24.82
C PRO A 110 -4.62 10.44 -25.91
N CYS A 111 -4.92 11.73 -25.77
CA CYS A 111 -5.65 12.53 -26.77
C CYS A 111 -5.35 14.03 -26.63
N PRO A 112 -4.34 14.54 -27.36
CA PRO A 112 -4.00 15.96 -27.35
C PRO A 112 -5.18 16.86 -27.74
N GLY A 113 -5.30 18.02 -27.10
CA GLY A 113 -6.39 18.98 -27.35
C GLY A 113 -7.75 18.60 -26.76
N THR A 114 -7.88 17.41 -26.16
CA THR A 114 -9.09 16.97 -25.47
C THR A 114 -8.90 17.07 -23.96
N THR A 115 -9.92 17.58 -23.26
CA THR A 115 -9.93 17.58 -21.79
C THR A 115 -10.08 16.15 -21.29
N LYS A 116 -9.13 15.72 -20.46
CA LYS A 116 -9.08 14.37 -19.92
C LYS A 116 -9.57 14.34 -18.48
N GLN A 117 -10.06 13.20 -18.05
CA GLN A 117 -10.41 12.92 -16.66
C GLN A 117 -9.98 11.51 -16.31
N LEU A 118 -9.65 11.29 -15.04
CA LEU A 118 -9.51 9.97 -14.47
C LEU A 118 -10.85 9.59 -13.84
N THR A 119 -11.41 8.44 -14.22
CA THR A 119 -12.54 7.81 -13.51
C THR A 119 -12.08 6.47 -12.98
N VAL A 120 -12.27 6.26 -11.68
CA VAL A 120 -11.93 5.02 -10.98
C VAL A 120 -13.17 4.46 -10.30
N THR A 121 -13.32 3.15 -10.40
CA THR A 121 -14.20 2.35 -9.58
C THR A 121 -13.34 1.30 -8.89
N ALA A 122 -13.41 1.25 -7.57
CA ALA A 122 -12.68 0.34 -6.73
C ALA A 122 -13.62 -0.30 -5.71
N GLU A 123 -13.13 -1.32 -5.04
CA GLU A 123 -13.82 -1.92 -3.90
C GLU A 123 -12.95 -1.90 -2.66
N CYS A 124 -13.62 -1.68 -1.52
CA CYS A 124 -13.05 -1.71 -0.19
C CYS A 124 -13.56 -2.93 0.57
N THR A 125 -12.66 -3.68 1.20
CA THR A 125 -13.00 -4.79 2.10
C THR A 125 -12.16 -4.73 3.38
N ALA A 126 -12.51 -5.57 4.36
CA ALA A 126 -11.73 -5.71 5.59
C ALA A 126 -10.28 -6.08 5.27
N ALA A 127 -9.35 -5.31 5.82
CA ALA A 127 -7.93 -5.56 5.66
C ALA A 127 -7.51 -6.77 6.52
N PRO A 128 -6.79 -7.76 5.96
CA PRO A 128 -6.37 -8.94 6.69
C PRO A 128 -5.27 -8.62 7.71
N THR A 129 -5.37 -9.18 8.92
CA THR A 129 -4.22 -9.24 9.83
C THR A 129 -3.31 -10.40 9.46
N TYR A 130 -1.99 -10.23 9.56
CA TYR A 130 -1.04 -11.32 9.28
C TYR A 130 0.21 -11.19 10.14
N GLN A 131 0.99 -12.28 10.25
CA GLN A 131 2.19 -12.32 11.08
C GLN A 131 3.46 -12.19 10.24
N THR A 132 4.48 -11.51 10.80
CA THR A 132 5.85 -11.51 10.29
C THR A 132 6.82 -11.74 11.44
N TRP A 133 8.06 -12.10 11.13
CA TRP A 133 9.06 -12.44 12.14
C TRP A 133 10.47 -12.13 11.66
N ALA A 134 11.38 -12.04 12.61
CA ALA A 134 12.80 -11.86 12.36
C ALA A 134 13.64 -12.53 13.44
N TYR A 135 14.88 -12.86 13.08
CA TYR A 135 15.88 -13.47 13.94
C TYR A 135 17.25 -12.92 13.55
N VAL A 136 18.04 -12.51 14.54
CA VAL A 136 19.41 -12.02 14.35
C VAL A 136 20.31 -12.42 15.51
N ALA A 137 21.61 -12.53 15.27
CA ALA A 137 22.58 -12.80 16.33
C ALA A 137 22.76 -11.58 17.27
N GLU A 138 23.33 -11.79 18.44
CA GLU A 138 23.80 -10.70 19.30
C GLU A 138 24.74 -9.77 18.52
N HIS A 139 24.60 -8.46 18.75
CA HIS A 139 25.27 -7.36 18.03
C HIS A 139 24.80 -7.10 16.59
N GLU A 140 23.82 -7.83 16.07
CA GLU A 140 23.14 -7.48 14.82
C GLU A 140 21.88 -6.62 15.06
N THR A 141 21.28 -6.11 13.99
CA THR A 141 20.03 -5.33 14.05
C THR A 141 18.87 -6.12 13.50
N LEU A 142 17.88 -6.39 14.35
CA LEU A 142 16.63 -7.03 13.97
C LEU A 142 15.76 -6.03 13.20
N ASN A 143 15.36 -6.40 11.99
CA ASN A 143 14.49 -5.57 11.13
C ASN A 143 13.12 -6.25 10.97
N LEU A 144 12.08 -5.63 11.51
CA LEU A 144 10.68 -6.02 11.29
C LEU A 144 10.04 -5.05 10.32
N LYS A 145 9.31 -5.57 9.33
CA LYS A 145 8.64 -4.74 8.33
C LYS A 145 7.28 -5.33 7.96
N CYS A 146 6.25 -4.49 8.05
CA CYS A 146 4.92 -4.75 7.51
C CYS A 146 4.84 -4.24 6.05
N ALA A 147 3.83 -4.67 5.32
CA ALA A 147 3.54 -4.19 3.98
C ALA A 147 3.09 -2.72 4.02
N ASN A 148 3.14 -2.02 2.89
CA ASN A 148 2.68 -0.64 2.81
C ASN A 148 1.21 -0.54 3.26
N GLY A 149 0.90 0.44 4.10
CA GLY A 149 -0.44 0.61 4.71
C GLY A 149 -0.70 -0.25 5.94
N TYR A 150 0.31 -0.99 6.42
CA TYR A 150 0.23 -1.81 7.63
C TYR A 150 1.24 -1.35 8.67
N VAL A 151 0.85 -1.52 9.94
CA VAL A 151 1.69 -1.28 11.10
C VAL A 151 1.74 -2.51 12.00
N ILE A 152 2.84 -2.62 12.75
CA ILE A 152 2.98 -3.61 13.80
C ILE A 152 1.95 -3.29 14.89
N SER A 153 1.06 -4.23 15.16
CA SER A 153 -0.06 -4.06 16.08
C SER A 153 0.15 -4.73 17.43
N SER A 154 0.88 -5.84 17.44
CA SER A 154 1.24 -6.59 18.65
C SER A 154 2.56 -7.32 18.45
N VAL A 155 3.26 -7.53 19.56
CA VAL A 155 4.38 -8.47 19.65
C VAL A 155 3.81 -9.79 20.16
N ASP A 156 3.79 -10.81 19.31
CA ASP A 156 3.26 -12.13 19.64
C ASP A 156 4.31 -12.97 20.36
N TYR A 157 5.59 -12.71 20.07
CA TYR A 157 6.74 -13.31 20.74
C TYR A 157 7.96 -12.41 20.61
N ALA A 158 8.78 -12.36 21.65
CA ALA A 158 10.10 -11.76 21.60
C ALA A 158 11.04 -12.48 22.58
N SER A 159 12.27 -12.74 22.18
CA SER A 159 13.30 -13.25 23.08
C SER A 159 14.68 -12.78 22.65
N TYR A 160 15.34 -12.03 23.52
CA TYR A 160 16.78 -11.84 23.54
C TYR A 160 17.39 -12.90 24.48
N GLY A 161 18.17 -13.82 23.96
CA GLY A 161 18.69 -14.98 24.71
C GLY A 161 18.97 -16.16 23.79
N LEU A 162 18.46 -17.34 24.14
CA LEU A 162 18.53 -18.57 23.35
C LEU A 162 17.13 -19.00 22.89
N PRO A 163 16.49 -18.27 21.95
CA PRO A 163 15.21 -18.69 21.40
C PRO A 163 15.36 -20.02 20.64
N THR A 164 14.42 -20.95 20.83
CA THR A 164 14.41 -22.22 20.10
C THR A 164 13.53 -22.14 18.85
N ALA A 165 13.64 -23.15 17.98
CA ALA A 165 12.74 -23.30 16.84
C ALA A 165 11.28 -23.28 17.31
N GLY A 166 10.43 -22.51 16.62
CA GLY A 166 9.01 -22.38 16.96
C GLY A 166 8.66 -21.18 17.86
N TYR A 167 9.58 -20.25 18.11
CA TYR A 167 9.32 -19.05 18.94
C TYR A 167 8.91 -19.42 20.37
N THR A 168 9.76 -20.21 21.03
CA THR A 168 9.64 -20.53 22.46
C THR A 168 10.89 -20.12 23.21
N ASN A 169 10.70 -19.66 24.45
CA ASN A 169 11.78 -19.21 25.31
C ASN A 169 12.68 -20.39 25.71
N GLY A 170 13.99 -20.22 25.57
CA GLY A 170 14.97 -21.11 26.17
C GLY A 170 15.22 -20.77 27.64
N TRP A 171 16.16 -21.49 28.27
CA TRP A 171 16.60 -21.22 29.66
C TRP A 171 17.24 -19.83 29.81
N CYS A 172 17.82 -19.32 28.73
CA CYS A 172 18.30 -17.96 28.62
C CYS A 172 17.30 -17.11 27.84
N HIS A 173 16.61 -16.21 28.53
CA HIS A 173 15.62 -15.31 27.96
C HIS A 173 15.52 -14.04 28.81
N ALA A 174 15.67 -12.88 28.17
CA ALA A 174 15.41 -11.61 28.83
C ALA A 174 13.89 -11.36 28.93
N SER A 175 13.35 -11.27 30.15
CA SER A 175 11.92 -10.99 30.38
C SER A 175 11.46 -9.63 29.84
N SER A 176 12.39 -8.70 29.60
CA SER A 176 12.18 -7.39 28.99
C SER A 176 11.96 -7.45 27.47
N SER A 177 12.21 -8.59 26.82
CA SER A 177 12.23 -8.69 25.34
C SER A 177 10.93 -8.19 24.70
N ALA A 178 9.79 -8.66 25.21
CA ALA A 178 8.48 -8.29 24.66
C ALA A 178 8.14 -6.82 24.94
N SER A 179 8.45 -6.30 26.13
CA SER A 179 8.15 -4.90 26.48
C SER A 179 9.01 -3.92 25.67
N VAL A 180 10.29 -4.22 25.48
CA VAL A 180 11.20 -3.42 24.65
C VAL A 180 10.69 -3.37 23.21
N LEU A 181 10.38 -4.51 22.60
CA LEU A 181 9.87 -4.54 21.23
C LEU A 181 8.50 -3.89 21.10
N THR A 182 7.64 -4.03 22.11
CA THR A 182 6.33 -3.37 22.13
C THR A 182 6.51 -1.85 22.09
N GLN A 183 7.39 -1.32 22.95
CA GLN A 183 7.65 0.12 23.03
C GLN A 183 8.29 0.68 21.76
N LEU A 184 9.20 -0.06 21.14
CA LEU A 184 9.95 0.42 19.97
C LEU A 184 9.22 0.21 18.64
N CYS A 185 8.42 -0.85 18.52
CA CYS A 185 7.93 -1.29 17.22
C CYS A 185 6.41 -1.15 17.02
N VAL A 186 5.60 -1.22 18.08
CA VAL A 186 4.13 -1.14 17.89
C VAL A 186 3.73 0.25 17.39
N GLY A 187 2.88 0.27 16.38
CA GLY A 187 2.47 1.48 15.65
C GLY A 187 3.36 1.83 14.47
N GLN A 188 4.51 1.17 14.31
CA GLN A 188 5.44 1.43 13.20
C GLN A 188 5.20 0.48 12.03
N GLY A 189 5.39 0.97 10.80
CA GLY A 189 5.38 0.12 9.59
C GLY A 189 6.68 -0.68 9.41
N SER A 190 7.77 -0.16 9.98
CA SER A 190 9.08 -0.79 10.02
C SER A 190 9.77 -0.45 11.35
N CYS A 191 10.51 -1.40 11.92
CA CYS A 191 11.21 -1.22 13.18
C CYS A 191 12.58 -1.89 13.12
N ALA A 192 13.62 -1.18 13.55
CA ALA A 192 15.00 -1.66 13.63
C ALA A 192 15.45 -1.67 15.10
N VAL A 193 15.83 -2.84 15.62
CA VAL A 193 16.18 -3.01 17.04
C VAL A 193 17.54 -3.71 17.17
N PRO A 194 18.56 -3.06 17.77
CA PRO A 194 19.86 -3.69 17.98
C PRO A 194 19.78 -4.79 19.05
N ALA A 195 20.32 -5.97 18.75
CA ALA A 195 20.35 -7.12 19.64
C ALA A 195 21.49 -6.99 20.67
N GLN A 196 21.31 -6.14 21.69
CA GLN A 196 22.37 -5.78 22.62
C GLN A 196 21.94 -5.77 24.10
N ASN A 197 22.86 -6.16 24.98
CA ASN A 197 22.69 -6.16 26.43
C ASN A 197 22.22 -4.81 27.00
N ALA A 198 22.68 -3.69 26.44
CA ALA A 198 22.30 -2.35 26.91
C ALA A 198 20.79 -2.08 26.76
N LEU A 199 20.10 -2.78 25.85
CA LEU A 199 18.69 -2.59 25.59
C LEU A 199 17.81 -3.63 26.31
N PHE A 200 18.28 -4.87 26.40
CA PHE A 200 17.49 -5.99 26.93
C PHE A 200 17.90 -6.44 28.34
N VAL A 201 19.03 -5.95 28.87
CA VAL A 201 19.78 -6.57 29.98
C VAL A 201 20.34 -7.93 29.56
N ASP A 202 21.48 -8.35 30.11
CA ASP A 202 22.06 -9.67 29.79
C ASP A 202 21.38 -10.77 30.64
N PRO A 203 20.57 -11.66 30.04
CA PRO A 203 19.93 -12.76 30.76
C PRO A 203 20.86 -13.94 31.08
N CYS A 204 22.02 -14.07 30.41
CA CYS A 204 22.92 -15.20 30.61
C CYS A 204 24.38 -14.82 30.26
N VAL A 205 25.09 -14.28 31.24
CA VAL A 205 26.48 -13.83 31.10
C VAL A 205 27.39 -14.97 30.60
N GLY A 206 28.22 -14.65 29.60
CA GLY A 206 29.16 -15.61 29.00
C GLY A 206 28.55 -16.47 27.89
N VAL A 207 27.29 -16.26 27.53
CA VAL A 207 26.62 -16.94 26.42
C VAL A 207 26.29 -15.94 25.32
N VAL A 208 26.59 -16.34 24.07
CA VAL A 208 26.21 -15.57 22.87
C VAL A 208 24.71 -15.73 22.66
N LYS A 209 24.00 -14.60 22.61
CA LYS A 209 22.55 -14.56 22.52
C LYS A 209 22.11 -14.30 21.08
N ALA A 210 20.80 -14.32 20.87
CA ALA A 210 20.12 -13.91 19.65
C ALA A 210 18.85 -13.16 20.02
N LEU A 211 18.42 -12.24 19.16
CA LEU A 211 17.12 -11.59 19.26
C LEU A 211 16.18 -12.21 18.22
N ALA A 212 15.07 -12.78 18.68
CA ALA A 212 14.01 -13.31 17.84
C ALA A 212 12.68 -12.65 18.17
N ALA A 213 11.89 -12.35 17.14
CA ALA A 213 10.60 -11.67 17.29
C ALA A 213 9.57 -12.19 16.30
N LYS A 214 8.33 -12.29 16.74
CA LYS A 214 7.14 -12.55 15.92
C LYS A 214 6.10 -11.49 16.25
N VAL A 215 5.53 -10.86 15.23
CA VAL A 215 4.60 -9.74 15.38
C VAL A 215 3.39 -9.88 14.46
N THR A 216 2.27 -9.30 14.85
CA THR A 216 1.08 -9.19 14.01
C THR A 216 1.01 -7.80 13.38
N CYS A 217 0.90 -7.76 12.05
CA CYS A 217 0.63 -6.56 11.26
C CYS A 217 -0.89 -6.39 11.07
N LYS A 218 -1.37 -5.14 11.16
CA LYS A 218 -2.74 -4.75 10.81
C LYS A 218 -2.75 -3.47 9.99
N GLN A 219 -3.85 -3.19 9.29
CA GLN A 219 -4.01 -1.93 8.56
C GLN A 219 -3.85 -0.74 9.51
N GLY A 220 -3.03 0.23 9.10
CA GLY A 220 -2.81 1.45 9.84
C GLY A 220 -1.82 2.36 9.12
N ALA A 221 -1.95 3.66 9.34
CA ALA A 221 -0.94 4.61 8.95
C ALA A 221 0.16 4.58 10.02
N ALA A 222 1.38 4.20 9.63
CA ALA A 222 2.54 4.59 10.43
C ALA A 222 2.57 6.12 10.46
N PRO A 223 2.91 6.76 11.59
CA PRO A 223 3.21 8.19 11.57
C PRO A 223 4.28 8.43 10.50
N ASP A 224 4.13 9.48 9.68
CA ASP A 224 5.16 9.89 8.72
C ASP A 224 6.51 9.88 9.44
N ASP A 225 7.54 9.24 8.84
CA ASP A 225 8.86 8.97 9.45
C ASP A 225 9.44 10.22 10.16
N VAL A 226 9.05 10.45 11.42
CA VAL A 226 9.79 11.33 12.31
C VAL A 226 10.89 10.46 12.88
N TRP A 227 12.04 10.46 12.21
CA TRP A 227 13.27 9.88 12.72
C TRP A 227 13.69 10.65 13.97
N THR A 228 13.08 10.36 15.12
CA THR A 228 13.69 10.67 16.40
C THR A 228 14.67 9.54 16.68
N PRO A 229 16.00 9.76 16.59
CA PRO A 229 16.95 8.74 16.99
C PRO A 229 16.64 8.35 18.44
N TYR A 230 16.53 7.05 18.70
CA TYR A 230 16.48 6.53 20.06
C TYR A 230 17.71 7.04 20.81
N VAL A 231 17.51 8.03 21.68
CA VAL A 231 18.55 8.51 22.59
C VAL A 231 18.50 7.58 23.81
N PRO A 232 19.49 6.70 24.01
CA PRO A 232 19.52 5.88 25.21
C PRO A 232 19.52 6.80 26.44
N PRO A 233 18.80 6.45 27.52
CA PRO A 233 18.82 7.24 28.74
C PRO A 233 20.27 7.38 29.20
N THR A 234 20.76 8.61 29.23
CA THR A 234 22.08 8.92 29.77
C THR A 234 21.98 8.83 31.28
N CYS A 235 22.79 7.95 31.88
CA CYS A 235 22.99 7.96 33.33
C CYS A 235 23.59 9.32 33.71
N THR A 236 22.83 10.12 34.45
CA THR A 236 23.36 11.32 35.09
C THR A 236 24.13 10.89 36.35
N PRO A 237 25.36 11.39 36.56
CA PRO A 237 26.23 10.96 37.66
C PRO A 237 25.71 11.37 39.04
#